data_AF-A0A661VB70-F1
#
_entry.id   AF-A0A661VB70-F1
#
_cell.length_a   1.000
_cell.length_b   1.000
_cell.length_c   1.000
_cell.angle_alpha   90.00
_cell.angle_beta   90.00
_cell.angle_gamma   90.00
#
_symmetry.space_group_name_H-M   'P 1'
#
loop_
_entity.id
_entity.type
_entity.pdbx_description
1 polymer ?
#
loop_
_entity_poly.entity_id
_entity_poly.type
_entity_poly.pdbx_seq_one_letter_code
_entity_poly.pdbx_strand_id
1 'polypeptide(L)'
;MTIGGNRKAYRGVLVVLLVLGFAPSPTHVARADDEIRVDHSMMPPLQRLFDSASDVTKACLMCHPRAGKEVMATTHWTWKYTTKDGQELGKSNVINNYCVAVSSNEPRCTSCHADHTHELGIIDDHTEHIACQTCHIPVYAKERYVKTWWDWSTAGTLKDGEGEFEGRKVWLVQKDENGNKSYMSPKGSFEWGKQLTPEYVWYNGNSTYVTLDDAIDPNGLTPINALHGNIDDPNALIFPVHAFYGMQPYDAGTDKLVVPNLFPTNPETAYWKNWDWAKAIEGGQATVGREFSGEYGFATTAMYWPLTHQVSPAKDALTCASCHSPGGVLDFEALGYSAERAAALMFCPGPAPEADAAELTDG
;
A
#
# COMPACT_ATOMS: atom_id res chain seq x y z
N MET A 1 -19.72 -52.52 -48.70
CA MET A 1 -20.72 -53.49 -49.19
C MET A 1 -21.72 -53.71 -48.06
N THR A 2 -22.96 -53.28 -48.27
CA THR A 2 -24.13 -53.42 -47.38
C THR A 2 -24.40 -54.90 -47.07
N ILE A 3 -24.97 -55.29 -45.92
CA ILE A 3 -26.40 -55.55 -45.60
C ILE A 3 -26.28 -56.38 -44.27
N GLY A 4 -26.94 -56.17 -43.13
CA GLY A 4 -28.37 -56.04 -42.85
C GLY A 4 -28.92 -57.36 -42.26
N GLY A 5 -29.64 -57.31 -41.12
CA GLY A 5 -30.69 -58.30 -40.82
C GLY A 5 -30.72 -59.01 -39.45
N ASN A 6 -31.40 -58.40 -38.49
CA ASN A 6 -32.44 -58.95 -37.59
C ASN A 6 -32.58 -60.48 -37.37
N ARG A 7 -32.77 -60.88 -36.10
CA ARG A 7 -33.97 -61.62 -35.64
C ARG A 7 -34.17 -61.56 -34.12
N LYS A 8 -35.40 -61.19 -33.74
CA LYS A 8 -35.98 -61.16 -32.38
C LYS A 8 -36.29 -62.56 -31.86
N ALA A 9 -36.26 -62.76 -30.54
CA ALA A 9 -37.25 -63.58 -29.82
C ALA A 9 -37.39 -63.14 -28.35
N TYR A 10 -38.61 -62.70 -28.02
CA TYR A 10 -39.16 -62.47 -26.68
C TYR A 10 -39.23 -63.80 -25.89
N ARG A 11 -39.33 -63.89 -24.56
CA ARG A 11 -40.41 -63.38 -23.71
C ARG A 11 -40.10 -63.77 -22.24
N GLY A 12 -40.31 -62.85 -21.30
CA GLY A 12 -40.26 -63.12 -19.86
C GLY A 12 -40.70 -61.87 -19.10
N VAL A 13 -42.01 -61.67 -19.00
CA VAL A 13 -42.63 -60.56 -18.28
C VAL A 13 -42.66 -60.92 -16.79
N LEU A 14 -42.01 -60.12 -15.95
CA LEU A 14 -42.26 -60.08 -14.51
C LEU A 14 -42.82 -58.70 -14.17
N VAL A 15 -44.07 -58.66 -13.74
CA VAL A 15 -44.74 -57.47 -13.22
C VAL A 15 -44.30 -57.29 -11.77
N VAL A 16 -43.68 -56.15 -11.45
CA VAL A 16 -43.55 -55.67 -10.07
C VAL A 16 -44.04 -54.23 -10.04
N LEU A 17 -45.04 -53.99 -9.20
CA LEU A 17 -45.67 -52.71 -8.91
C LEU A 17 -44.65 -51.71 -8.35
N LEU A 18 -44.45 -50.59 -9.05
CA LEU A 18 -43.65 -49.45 -8.60
C LEU A 18 -44.56 -48.50 -7.81
N VAL A 19 -44.36 -48.45 -6.50
CA VAL A 19 -44.93 -47.41 -5.62
C VAL A 19 -44.18 -46.11 -5.91
N LEU A 20 -44.90 -45.11 -6.43
CA LEU A 20 -44.40 -43.74 -6.61
C LEU A 20 -44.22 -43.07 -5.24
N GLY A 21 -43.03 -43.21 -4.66
CA GLY A 21 -42.55 -42.31 -3.61
C GLY A 21 -42.04 -41.02 -4.23
N PHE A 22 -42.78 -39.93 -4.07
CA PHE A 22 -42.26 -38.57 -4.29
C PHE A 22 -41.14 -38.33 -3.25
N ALA A 23 -39.89 -38.47 -3.67
CA ALA A 23 -38.76 -37.94 -2.91
C ALA A 23 -38.74 -36.41 -3.08
N PRO A 24 -38.84 -35.61 -2.01
CA PRO A 24 -38.55 -34.19 -2.12
C PRO A 24 -37.09 -34.04 -2.55
N SER A 25 -36.86 -33.22 -3.58
CA SER A 25 -35.52 -32.78 -3.99
C SER A 25 -34.70 -32.38 -2.77
N PRO A 26 -33.40 -32.73 -2.69
CA PRO A 26 -32.57 -32.29 -1.59
C PRO A 26 -32.52 -30.77 -1.64
N THR A 27 -33.26 -30.14 -0.73
CA THR A 27 -32.98 -28.79 -0.25
C THR A 27 -31.49 -28.73 0.04
N HIS A 28 -30.81 -27.72 -0.50
CA HIS A 28 -29.42 -27.40 -0.21
C HIS A 28 -29.11 -27.69 1.26
N VAL A 29 -28.41 -28.80 1.51
CA VAL A 29 -27.72 -29.00 2.78
C VAL A 29 -26.67 -27.90 2.79
N ALA A 30 -26.88 -26.88 3.61
CA ALA A 30 -25.84 -25.93 3.93
C ALA A 30 -24.60 -26.74 4.33
N ARG A 31 -23.49 -26.57 3.59
CA ARG A 31 -22.20 -26.98 4.13
C ARG A 31 -21.97 -26.08 5.34
N ALA A 32 -22.16 -26.64 6.52
CA ALA A 32 -21.60 -26.10 7.74
C ALA A 32 -20.08 -26.31 7.66
N ASP A 33 -19.43 -25.48 6.85
CA ASP A 33 -17.99 -25.25 6.94
C ASP A 33 -17.82 -24.02 7.85
N ASP A 34 -18.37 -24.09 9.07
CA ASP A 34 -17.80 -23.31 10.18
C ASP A 34 -16.41 -23.91 10.35
N GLU A 35 -15.38 -23.19 9.90
CA GLU A 35 -14.00 -23.51 10.26
C GLU A 35 -13.97 -23.74 11.77
N ILE A 36 -13.57 -24.93 12.21
CA ILE A 36 -13.24 -25.19 13.60
C ILE A 36 -12.03 -24.30 13.92
N ARG A 37 -12.30 -23.05 14.29
CA ARG A 37 -11.30 -22.11 14.79
C ARG A 37 -11.03 -22.50 16.23
N VAL A 38 -9.81 -22.94 16.48
CA VAL A 38 -9.36 -23.20 17.84
C VAL A 38 -9.28 -21.86 18.54
N ASP A 39 -10.13 -21.67 19.55
CA ASP A 39 -10.05 -20.49 20.41
C ASP A 39 -8.87 -20.64 21.38
N HIS A 40 -7.83 -19.86 21.13
CA HIS A 40 -6.59 -19.91 21.89
C HIS A 40 -6.72 -19.26 23.28
N SER A 41 -7.75 -18.42 23.51
CA SER A 41 -8.01 -17.81 24.83
C SER A 41 -8.44 -18.84 25.87
N MET A 42 -8.96 -19.99 25.42
CA MET A 42 -9.44 -21.08 26.26
C MET A 42 -8.35 -22.10 26.61
N MET A 43 -7.11 -21.89 26.15
CA MET A 43 -6.00 -22.83 26.35
C MET A 43 -5.24 -22.51 27.64
N PRO A 44 -5.20 -23.42 28.63
CA PRO A 44 -4.52 -23.18 29.90
C PRO A 44 -3.04 -22.73 29.77
N PRO A 45 -2.23 -23.22 28.81
CA PRO A 45 -0.86 -22.72 28.62
C PRO A 45 -0.75 -21.24 28.20
N LEU A 46 -1.82 -20.66 27.66
CA LEU A 46 -1.90 -19.27 27.17
C LEU A 46 -2.65 -18.35 28.15
N GLN A 47 -3.33 -18.90 29.16
CA GLN A 47 -4.02 -18.15 30.23
C GLN A 47 -3.07 -17.70 31.33
N ARG A 48 -1.96 -17.06 30.95
CA ARG A 48 -0.96 -16.53 31.86
C ARG A 48 -0.23 -15.36 31.24
N LEU A 49 0.36 -14.53 32.08
CA LEU A 49 1.33 -13.53 31.63
C LEU A 49 2.65 -14.24 31.30
N PHE A 50 3.35 -13.72 30.29
CA PHE A 50 4.65 -14.22 29.85
C PHE A 50 5.71 -13.16 30.11
N ASP A 51 6.85 -13.59 30.63
CA ASP A 51 7.97 -12.70 30.94
C ASP A 51 8.79 -12.33 29.68
N SER A 52 8.62 -13.08 28.58
CA SER A 52 9.29 -12.82 27.31
C SER A 52 8.53 -13.40 26.11
N ALA A 53 8.76 -12.83 24.91
CA ALA A 53 8.27 -13.37 23.64
C ALA A 53 8.72 -14.82 23.37
N SER A 54 9.90 -15.20 23.88
CA SER A 54 10.39 -16.58 23.82
C SER A 54 9.50 -17.53 24.62
N ASP A 55 8.93 -17.08 25.74
CA ASP A 55 8.05 -17.91 26.57
C ASP A 55 6.66 -18.07 25.94
N VAL A 56 6.18 -17.05 25.22
CA VAL A 56 4.99 -17.16 24.35
C VAL A 56 5.24 -18.19 23.26
N THR A 57 6.36 -18.09 22.54
CA THR A 57 6.75 -19.04 21.49
C THR A 57 6.81 -20.47 22.02
N LYS A 58 7.39 -20.68 23.21
CA LYS A 58 7.42 -22.00 23.85
C LYS A 58 6.02 -22.55 24.09
N ALA A 59 5.07 -21.73 24.53
CA ALA A 59 3.68 -22.16 24.70
C ALA A 59 3.02 -22.53 23.36
N CYS A 60 3.23 -21.74 22.31
CA CYS A 60 2.72 -22.05 20.97
C CYS A 60 3.29 -23.38 20.44
N LEU A 61 4.59 -23.62 20.64
CA LEU A 61 5.27 -24.83 20.18
C LEU A 61 4.85 -26.10 20.94
N MET A 62 4.16 -25.99 22.09
CA MET A 62 3.56 -27.15 22.76
C MET A 62 2.50 -27.82 21.89
N CYS A 63 1.75 -27.04 21.11
CA CYS A 63 0.66 -27.53 20.25
C CYS A 63 0.98 -27.41 18.75
N HIS A 64 1.81 -26.44 18.36
CA HIS A 64 2.21 -26.18 16.97
C HIS A 64 3.70 -26.45 16.68
N PRO A 65 4.29 -27.57 17.11
CA PRO A 65 5.71 -27.84 16.86
C PRO A 65 6.00 -28.06 15.36
N ARG A 66 4.99 -28.46 14.57
CA ARG A 66 5.11 -28.58 13.11
C ARG A 66 5.06 -27.21 12.45
N ALA A 67 4.11 -26.35 12.81
CA ALA A 67 4.03 -25.00 12.23
C ALA A 67 5.29 -24.19 12.55
N GLY A 68 5.86 -24.34 13.76
CA GLY A 68 7.16 -23.77 14.09
C GLY A 68 8.25 -24.21 13.10
N LYS A 69 8.34 -25.50 12.78
CA LYS A 69 9.28 -26.02 11.78
C LYS A 69 9.00 -25.52 10.36
N GLU A 70 7.72 -25.38 10.00
CA GLU A 70 7.30 -24.89 8.69
C GLU A 70 7.71 -23.42 8.51
N VAL A 71 7.44 -22.56 9.49
CA VAL A 71 7.89 -21.15 9.51
C VAL A 71 9.41 -21.07 9.43
N MET A 72 10.12 -21.88 10.21
CA MET A 72 11.58 -21.94 10.23
C MET A 72 12.19 -22.40 8.90
N ALA A 73 11.42 -23.10 8.05
CA ALA A 73 11.85 -23.51 6.72
C ALA A 73 11.65 -22.43 5.64
N THR A 74 10.92 -21.34 5.94
CA THR A 74 10.64 -20.29 4.97
C THR A 74 11.79 -19.29 4.82
N THR A 75 11.75 -18.50 3.74
CA THR A 75 12.64 -17.35 3.54
C THR A 75 12.45 -16.26 4.60
N HIS A 76 11.29 -16.17 5.25
CA HIS A 76 11.06 -15.19 6.33
C HIS A 76 11.89 -15.48 7.58
N TRP A 77 12.15 -16.76 7.89
CA TRP A 77 13.02 -17.16 8.98
C TRP A 77 14.49 -17.22 8.57
N THR A 78 14.77 -17.88 7.43
CA THR A 78 16.15 -18.18 6.99
C THR A 78 16.83 -17.02 6.28
N TRP A 79 16.06 -16.08 5.72
CA TRP A 79 16.52 -15.05 4.79
C TRP A 79 17.23 -15.59 3.55
N LYS A 80 16.94 -16.83 3.16
CA LYS A 80 17.59 -17.52 2.05
C LYS A 80 16.57 -18.08 1.05
N TYR A 81 16.99 -18.16 -0.20
CA TYR A 81 16.34 -18.90 -1.27
C TYR A 81 17.38 -19.34 -2.30
N THR A 82 17.09 -20.41 -3.04
CA THR A 82 17.95 -20.92 -4.11
C THR A 82 17.35 -20.57 -5.47
N THR A 83 18.16 -19.99 -6.36
CA THR A 83 17.75 -19.68 -7.74
C THR A 83 17.74 -20.94 -8.62
N LYS A 84 17.15 -20.86 -9.82
CA LYS A 84 17.04 -21.99 -10.76
C LYS A 84 18.40 -22.55 -11.22
N ASP A 85 19.41 -21.70 -11.23
CA ASP A 85 20.81 -21.99 -11.56
C ASP A 85 21.65 -22.44 -10.34
N GLY A 86 21.03 -22.57 -9.16
CA GLY A 86 21.64 -23.15 -7.96
C GLY A 86 22.37 -22.15 -7.05
N GLN A 87 22.25 -20.84 -7.31
CA GLN A 87 22.83 -19.81 -6.46
C GLN A 87 21.98 -19.59 -5.20
N GLU A 88 22.61 -19.56 -4.02
CA GLU A 88 21.93 -19.23 -2.76
C GLU A 88 21.93 -17.71 -2.54
N LEU A 89 20.77 -17.10 -2.64
CA LEU A 89 20.53 -15.67 -2.47
C LEU A 89 19.59 -15.41 -1.29
N GLY A 90 19.38 -14.13 -0.95
CA GLY A 90 18.51 -13.68 0.13
C GLY A 90 19.22 -12.73 1.10
N LYS A 91 18.47 -12.10 2.00
CA LYS A 91 18.95 -10.97 2.83
C LYS A 91 20.18 -11.33 3.67
N SER A 92 20.38 -12.61 4.02
CA SER A 92 21.58 -13.05 4.75
C SER A 92 22.85 -13.09 3.91
N ASN A 93 22.73 -13.21 2.58
CA ASN A 93 23.84 -13.52 1.67
C ASN A 93 24.01 -12.50 0.53
N VAL A 94 23.07 -11.56 0.37
CA VAL A 94 23.09 -10.55 -0.69
C VAL A 94 23.66 -9.24 -0.16
N ILE A 95 24.65 -8.72 -0.89
CA ILE A 95 25.18 -7.39 -0.66
C ILE A 95 24.35 -6.38 -1.46
N ASN A 96 23.94 -5.29 -0.82
CA ASN A 96 23.27 -4.18 -1.49
C ASN A 96 24.12 -2.91 -1.41
N ASN A 97 23.73 -1.88 -2.18
CA ASN A 97 24.40 -0.57 -2.17
C ASN A 97 23.81 0.39 -1.12
N TYR A 98 23.11 -0.14 -0.12
CA TYR A 98 22.48 0.61 0.97
C TYR A 98 23.30 0.44 2.25
N CYS A 99 22.95 -0.54 3.09
CA CYS A 99 23.70 -0.86 4.31
C CYS A 99 24.75 -1.97 4.09
N VAL A 100 25.08 -2.25 2.83
CA VAL A 100 26.08 -3.24 2.40
C VAL A 100 25.66 -4.67 2.71
N ALA A 101 25.72 -5.11 3.97
CA ALA A 101 25.46 -6.49 4.35
C ALA A 101 24.86 -6.59 5.76
N VAL A 102 24.12 -7.67 6.00
CA VAL A 102 23.60 -8.01 7.34
C VAL A 102 24.73 -8.40 8.28
N SER A 103 25.75 -9.12 7.80
CA SER A 103 26.85 -9.61 8.62
C SER A 103 27.50 -8.48 9.40
N SER A 104 27.70 -8.68 10.71
CA SER A 104 28.18 -7.71 11.70
C SER A 104 27.24 -6.53 12.02
N ASN A 105 26.01 -6.51 11.48
CA ASN A 105 25.01 -5.45 11.67
C ASN A 105 23.66 -6.01 12.15
N GLU A 106 23.63 -7.28 12.57
CA GLU A 106 22.44 -8.07 12.87
C GLU A 106 21.47 -7.35 13.80
N PRO A 107 21.89 -6.74 14.94
CA PRO A 107 20.96 -6.11 15.87
C PRO A 107 20.10 -4.99 15.26
N ARG A 108 20.60 -4.36 14.18
CA ARG A 108 19.87 -3.30 13.46
C ARG A 108 19.10 -3.84 12.26
N CYS A 109 19.51 -4.98 11.72
CA CYS A 109 18.90 -5.59 10.55
C CYS A 109 17.73 -6.53 10.92
N THR A 110 17.74 -7.08 12.14
CA THR A 110 16.75 -8.02 12.68
C THR A 110 15.62 -7.34 13.44
N SER A 111 15.56 -6.01 13.51
CA SER A 111 14.40 -5.31 14.09
C SER A 111 13.10 -5.50 13.30
N CYS A 112 13.19 -5.98 12.06
CA CYS A 112 12.07 -6.45 11.24
C CYS A 112 11.97 -7.99 11.20
N HIS A 113 12.70 -8.70 12.06
CA HIS A 113 12.66 -10.16 12.18
C HIS A 113 11.63 -10.53 13.26
N ALA A 114 10.91 -11.63 13.06
CA ALA A 114 9.63 -11.90 13.71
C ALA A 114 9.74 -12.38 15.17
N ASP A 115 10.11 -11.51 16.13
CA ASP A 115 10.07 -11.84 17.57
C ASP A 115 9.78 -10.70 18.59
N HIS A 116 9.21 -9.55 18.21
CA HIS A 116 9.04 -8.44 19.16
C HIS A 116 7.63 -8.35 19.77
N THR A 117 7.56 -8.22 21.11
CA THR A 117 6.37 -7.89 21.91
C THR A 117 6.52 -6.49 22.51
N HIS A 118 5.46 -5.69 22.54
CA HIS A 118 5.46 -4.40 23.24
C HIS A 118 5.22 -4.59 24.75
N GLU A 119 5.68 -3.66 25.59
CA GLU A 119 5.43 -3.70 27.05
C GLU A 119 3.93 -3.63 27.38
N LEU A 120 3.14 -2.97 26.54
CA LEU A 120 1.69 -2.90 26.63
C LEU A 120 1.07 -3.77 25.54
N GLY A 121 0.45 -4.88 25.92
CA GLY A 121 -0.17 -5.83 24.97
C GLY A 121 -1.21 -5.20 24.04
N ILE A 122 -1.88 -4.11 24.48
CA ILE A 122 -2.81 -3.36 23.62
C ILE A 122 -2.13 -2.83 22.34
N ILE A 123 -0.82 -2.55 22.36
CA ILE A 123 -0.07 -2.10 21.18
C ILE A 123 0.09 -3.26 20.19
N ASP A 124 0.25 -4.49 20.70
CA ASP A 124 0.30 -5.69 19.85
C ASP A 124 -1.06 -5.92 19.17
N ASP A 125 -2.18 -5.66 19.85
CA ASP A 125 -3.53 -5.74 19.25
C ASP A 125 -3.73 -4.76 18.09
N HIS A 126 -3.08 -3.57 18.14
CA HIS A 126 -3.15 -2.62 17.03
C HIS A 126 -2.53 -3.17 15.75
N THR A 127 -1.61 -4.13 15.83
CA THR A 127 -0.93 -4.69 14.66
C THR A 127 -1.88 -5.49 13.75
N GLU A 128 -3.08 -5.81 14.22
CA GLU A 128 -4.14 -6.39 13.38
C GLU A 128 -4.65 -5.44 12.30
N HIS A 129 -4.56 -4.11 12.53
CA HIS A 129 -5.13 -3.09 11.64
C HIS A 129 -4.15 -1.97 11.30
N ILE A 130 -3.05 -1.85 12.03
CA ILE A 130 -2.05 -0.78 11.91
C ILE A 130 -0.70 -1.40 11.56
N ALA A 131 -0.11 -0.98 10.44
CA ALA A 131 1.22 -1.41 10.07
C ALA A 131 2.27 -0.84 11.04
N CYS A 132 3.33 -1.61 11.34
CA CYS A 132 4.41 -1.15 12.24
C CYS A 132 4.99 0.21 11.79
N GLN A 133 5.05 0.42 10.47
CA GLN A 133 5.50 1.64 9.83
C GLN A 133 4.68 2.86 10.28
N THR A 134 3.37 2.73 10.48
CA THR A 134 2.48 3.83 10.89
C THR A 134 2.96 4.43 12.20
N CYS A 135 3.21 3.60 13.22
CA CYS A 135 3.67 4.08 14.51
C CYS A 135 5.16 4.50 14.49
N HIS A 136 6.00 3.76 13.76
CA HIS A 136 7.45 3.94 13.84
C HIS A 136 8.04 4.88 12.78
N ILE A 137 7.27 5.40 11.84
CA ILE A 137 7.69 6.44 10.89
C ILE A 137 6.76 7.65 11.07
N PRO A 138 6.77 8.30 12.26
CA PRO A 138 5.89 9.44 12.55
C PRO A 138 6.19 10.64 11.64
N VAL A 139 7.43 10.73 11.15
CA VAL A 139 7.93 11.81 10.30
C VAL A 139 8.90 11.23 9.27
N TYR A 140 8.78 11.67 8.01
CA TYR A 140 9.71 11.36 6.93
C TYR A 140 10.34 12.64 6.36
N ALA A 141 11.26 12.49 5.41
CA ALA A 141 12.06 13.61 4.90
C ALA A 141 12.81 14.34 6.03
N LYS A 142 13.39 13.57 6.98
CA LYS A 142 14.02 14.10 8.20
C LYS A 142 15.14 15.11 7.93
N GLU A 143 16.00 14.82 6.94
CA GLU A 143 17.21 15.61 6.70
C GLU A 143 17.14 16.53 5.48
N ARG A 144 16.33 16.19 4.48
CA ARG A 144 16.30 16.90 3.20
C ARG A 144 14.88 17.20 2.77
N TYR A 145 14.72 18.33 2.10
CA TYR A 145 13.48 18.67 1.42
C TYR A 145 13.20 17.65 0.31
N VAL A 146 11.97 17.17 0.28
CA VAL A 146 11.40 16.38 -0.80
C VAL A 146 10.30 17.21 -1.47
N LYS A 147 10.04 16.99 -2.75
CA LYS A 147 8.90 17.65 -3.38
C LYS A 147 7.61 17.00 -2.90
N THR A 148 6.60 17.81 -2.66
CA THR A 148 5.24 17.37 -2.30
C THR A 148 4.25 17.69 -3.42
N TRP A 149 4.56 18.70 -4.22
CA TRP A 149 3.75 19.15 -5.35
C TRP A 149 4.62 19.48 -6.57
N TRP A 150 4.11 19.19 -7.77
CA TRP A 150 4.68 19.67 -9.03
C TRP A 150 3.57 20.10 -10.00
N ASP A 151 3.49 21.40 -10.27
CA ASP A 151 2.58 21.99 -11.25
C ASP A 151 3.27 22.21 -12.60
N TRP A 152 2.92 21.44 -13.62
CA TRP A 152 3.41 21.67 -14.98
C TRP A 152 2.65 22.77 -15.73
N SER A 153 1.44 23.13 -15.29
CA SER A 153 0.59 24.12 -15.98
C SER A 153 1.18 25.53 -15.96
N THR A 154 2.01 25.83 -14.96
CA THR A 154 2.70 27.12 -14.84
C THR A 154 3.99 27.21 -15.66
N ALA A 155 4.43 26.11 -16.27
CA ALA A 155 5.66 26.07 -17.05
C ALA A 155 5.58 27.04 -18.25
N GLY A 156 6.74 27.54 -18.69
CA GLY A 156 6.84 28.43 -19.85
C GLY A 156 6.95 29.92 -19.52
N THR A 157 6.73 30.34 -18.27
CA THR A 157 7.07 31.71 -17.83
C THR A 157 8.58 31.89 -17.84
N LEU A 158 9.06 32.90 -18.55
CA LEU A 158 10.48 33.22 -18.73
C LEU A 158 10.86 34.46 -17.93
N LYS A 159 12.16 34.73 -17.80
CA LYS A 159 12.64 35.91 -17.08
C LYS A 159 12.40 37.16 -17.93
N ASP A 160 11.82 38.20 -17.34
CA ASP A 160 11.66 39.50 -17.98
C ASP A 160 13.03 40.17 -18.25
N GLY A 161 13.15 40.82 -19.40
CA GLY A 161 14.39 41.45 -19.86
C GLY A 161 15.24 40.49 -20.67
N GLU A 162 15.38 40.84 -21.95
CA GLU A 162 16.07 40.08 -22.99
C GLU A 162 17.43 39.55 -22.54
N GLY A 163 17.56 38.23 -22.58
CA GLY A 163 18.83 37.54 -22.59
C GLY A 163 18.67 36.34 -23.50
N GLU A 164 18.98 36.54 -24.78
CA GLU A 164 19.39 35.42 -25.63
C GLU A 164 20.86 35.15 -25.28
N PHE A 165 21.13 34.08 -24.53
CA PHE A 165 22.48 33.55 -24.49
C PHE A 165 22.59 32.56 -25.66
N GLU A 166 23.27 32.97 -26.74
CA GLU A 166 23.42 32.16 -27.96
C GLU A 166 22.06 31.79 -28.61
N GLY A 167 21.10 32.72 -28.67
CA GLY A 167 19.77 32.46 -29.24
C GLY A 167 18.86 31.59 -28.35
N ARG A 168 19.23 31.35 -27.09
CA ARG A 168 18.42 30.60 -26.11
C ARG A 168 17.85 31.54 -25.06
N LYS A 169 16.54 31.53 -24.88
CA LYS A 169 15.85 32.27 -23.82
C LYS A 169 16.34 31.81 -22.45
N VAL A 170 16.71 32.73 -21.57
CA VAL A 170 17.16 32.42 -20.20
C VAL A 170 16.00 31.89 -19.36
N TRP A 171 16.21 30.74 -18.72
CA TRP A 171 15.24 30.15 -17.80
C TRP A 171 15.06 31.04 -16.57
N LEU A 172 13.81 31.35 -16.23
CA LEU A 172 13.46 31.82 -14.91
C LEU A 172 13.59 30.65 -13.93
N VAL A 173 14.38 30.87 -12.88
CA VAL A 173 14.47 29.97 -11.73
C VAL A 173 14.19 30.81 -10.50
N GLN A 174 13.12 30.48 -9.79
CA GLN A 174 12.83 31.07 -8.50
C GLN A 174 13.13 30.05 -7.40
N LYS A 175 13.41 30.58 -6.21
CA LYS A 175 13.63 29.77 -5.02
C LYS A 175 12.67 30.20 -3.92
N ASP A 176 12.28 29.25 -3.08
CA ASP A 176 11.59 29.53 -1.83
C ASP A 176 12.56 30.12 -0.79
N GLU A 177 12.04 30.45 0.40
CA GLU A 177 12.82 30.94 1.54
C GLU A 177 13.89 29.97 2.03
N ASN A 178 13.74 28.67 1.73
CA ASN A 178 14.64 27.59 2.11
C ASN A 178 15.70 27.30 1.03
N GLY A 179 15.68 28.04 -0.07
CA GLY A 179 16.61 27.90 -1.20
C GLY A 179 16.29 26.75 -2.15
N ASN A 180 15.17 26.05 -1.97
CA ASN A 180 14.69 25.05 -2.93
C ASN A 180 14.13 25.77 -4.16
N LYS A 181 14.21 25.14 -5.33
CA LYS A 181 13.65 25.74 -6.55
C LYS A 181 12.12 25.66 -6.46
N SER A 182 11.46 26.80 -6.28
CA SER A 182 9.99 26.91 -6.25
C SER A 182 9.39 27.02 -7.64
N TYR A 183 10.18 27.45 -8.62
CA TYR A 183 9.77 27.51 -10.02
C TYR A 183 10.97 27.33 -10.96
N MET A 184 10.73 26.66 -12.09
CA MET A 184 11.65 26.62 -13.22
C MET A 184 10.86 26.72 -14.53
N SER A 185 11.22 27.64 -15.43
CA SER A 185 10.59 27.75 -16.76
C SER A 185 10.29 26.42 -17.46
N PRO A 186 11.26 25.49 -17.59
CA PRO A 186 11.02 24.22 -18.29
C PRO A 186 10.10 23.23 -17.58
N LYS A 187 9.75 23.49 -16.31
CA LYS A 187 9.11 22.49 -15.44
C LYS A 187 7.89 23.02 -14.68
N GLY A 188 7.70 24.33 -14.59
CA GLY A 188 6.64 24.93 -13.79
C GLY A 188 7.01 25.05 -12.32
N SER A 189 6.00 24.97 -11.44
CA SER A 189 6.12 25.26 -10.01
C SER A 189 6.32 23.99 -9.19
N PHE A 190 6.96 24.14 -8.04
CA PHE A 190 7.21 23.06 -7.09
C PHE A 190 6.90 23.53 -5.68
N GLU A 191 6.35 22.61 -4.88
CA GLU A 191 6.34 22.75 -3.43
C GLU A 191 7.23 21.69 -2.81
N TRP A 192 7.83 22.04 -1.68
CA TRP A 192 8.80 21.24 -0.99
C TRP A 192 8.45 21.14 0.49
N GLY A 193 8.71 19.98 1.06
CA GLY A 193 8.50 19.71 2.47
C GLY A 193 9.68 18.96 3.09
N LYS A 194 9.93 19.20 4.37
CA LYS A 194 10.93 18.52 5.20
C LYS A 194 10.30 18.26 6.56
N GLN A 195 10.69 17.19 7.25
CA GLN A 195 10.07 16.76 8.51
C GLN A 195 8.54 16.62 8.35
N LEU A 196 8.12 15.88 7.33
CA LEU A 196 6.73 15.73 6.94
C LEU A 196 6.04 14.61 7.72
N THR A 197 4.82 14.85 8.17
CA THR A 197 3.91 13.80 8.65
C THR A 197 3.42 12.99 7.45
N PRO A 198 3.43 11.65 7.50
CA PRO A 198 2.82 10.82 6.47
C PRO A 198 1.32 11.07 6.31
N GLU A 199 0.80 10.77 5.13
CA GLU A 199 -0.62 10.44 4.99
C GLU A 199 -0.81 8.95 5.30
N TYR A 200 -1.99 8.55 5.76
CA TYR A 200 -2.29 7.18 6.15
C TYR A 200 -3.43 6.63 5.32
N VAL A 201 -3.24 5.45 4.75
CA VAL A 201 -4.22 4.81 3.86
C VAL A 201 -4.29 3.31 4.16
N TRP A 202 -5.41 2.67 3.83
CA TRP A 202 -5.48 1.20 3.84
C TRP A 202 -4.63 0.61 2.72
N TYR A 203 -3.85 -0.41 3.04
CA TYR A 203 -3.03 -1.13 2.07
C TYR A 203 -2.96 -2.63 2.39
N ASN A 204 -3.37 -3.47 1.43
CA ASN A 204 -3.37 -4.93 1.50
C ASN A 204 -2.20 -5.59 0.73
N GLY A 205 -1.24 -4.78 0.25
CA GLY A 205 -0.11 -5.26 -0.54
C GLY A 205 -0.33 -5.24 -2.06
N ASN A 206 -1.54 -4.92 -2.54
CA ASN A 206 -1.85 -4.83 -3.96
C ASN A 206 -1.99 -3.37 -4.43
N SER A 207 -1.54 -3.10 -5.66
CA SER A 207 -1.53 -1.76 -6.25
C SER A 207 -1.90 -1.80 -7.73
N THR A 208 -2.70 -0.84 -8.19
CA THR A 208 -2.90 -0.57 -9.62
C THR A 208 -2.23 0.74 -10.02
N TYR A 209 -1.86 0.84 -11.29
CA TYR A 209 -1.29 2.05 -11.88
C TYR A 209 -2.11 2.45 -13.10
N VAL A 210 -2.35 3.74 -13.25
CA VAL A 210 -2.87 4.31 -14.50
C VAL A 210 -1.82 4.08 -15.59
N THR A 211 -2.27 3.49 -16.67
CA THR A 211 -1.49 3.35 -17.90
C THR A 211 -1.83 4.49 -18.84
N LEU A 212 -1.08 4.60 -19.93
CA LEU A 212 -1.39 5.59 -20.95
C LEU A 212 -2.77 5.32 -21.59
N ASP A 213 -3.27 4.09 -21.59
CA ASP A 213 -4.52 3.72 -22.29
C ASP A 213 -5.78 4.07 -21.49
N ASP A 214 -5.63 4.28 -20.19
CA ASP A 214 -6.73 4.57 -19.28
C ASP A 214 -7.19 6.02 -19.42
N ALA A 215 -8.51 6.21 -19.44
CA ALA A 215 -9.11 7.53 -19.33
C ALA A 215 -9.02 8.03 -17.88
N ILE A 216 -8.90 9.34 -17.72
CA ILE A 216 -8.82 10.03 -16.43
C ILE A 216 -10.07 10.90 -16.22
N ASP A 217 -10.31 11.33 -14.98
CA ASP A 217 -11.26 12.40 -14.69
C ASP A 217 -10.50 13.73 -14.59
N PRO A 218 -10.57 14.61 -15.62
CA PRO A 218 -9.85 15.87 -15.60
C PRO A 218 -10.40 16.88 -14.59
N ASN A 219 -11.61 16.68 -14.07
CA ASN A 219 -12.24 17.57 -13.07
C ASN A 219 -11.98 17.11 -11.63
N GLY A 220 -11.43 15.90 -11.45
CA GLY A 220 -11.14 15.30 -10.16
C GLY A 220 -9.66 15.07 -9.91
N LEU A 221 -9.34 14.48 -8.76
CA LEU A 221 -8.01 13.99 -8.48
C LEU A 221 -7.81 12.66 -9.19
N THR A 222 -6.88 12.62 -10.16
CA THR A 222 -6.53 11.39 -10.87
C THR A 222 -5.41 10.63 -10.11
N PRO A 223 -5.69 9.46 -9.52
CA PRO A 223 -4.65 8.67 -8.88
C PRO A 223 -3.78 7.99 -9.94
N ILE A 224 -2.50 8.34 -10.02
CA ILE A 224 -1.50 7.67 -10.87
C ILE A 224 -1.31 6.23 -10.41
N ASN A 225 -1.42 5.99 -9.11
CA ASN A 225 -1.57 4.67 -8.54
C ASN A 225 -2.64 4.66 -7.46
N ALA A 226 -3.27 3.50 -7.28
CA ALA A 226 -4.16 3.22 -6.17
C ALA A 226 -3.53 2.12 -5.32
N LEU A 227 -3.38 2.37 -4.02
CA LEU A 227 -3.05 1.36 -3.03
C LEU A 227 -4.38 0.74 -2.56
N HIS A 228 -4.53 -0.57 -2.71
CA HIS A 228 -5.80 -1.24 -2.43
C HIS A 228 -5.92 -1.67 -0.98
N GLY A 229 -7.14 -1.70 -0.49
CA GLY A 229 -7.49 -2.05 0.88
C GLY A 229 -8.61 -1.15 1.36
N ASN A 230 -9.32 -1.58 2.40
CA ASN A 230 -10.30 -0.78 3.13
C ASN A 230 -10.49 -1.41 4.51
N ILE A 231 -11.32 -0.78 5.34
CA ILE A 231 -11.61 -1.23 6.71
C ILE A 231 -12.18 -2.65 6.81
N ASP A 232 -12.87 -3.13 5.77
CA ASP A 232 -13.49 -4.46 5.73
C ASP A 232 -12.56 -5.52 5.11
N ASP A 233 -11.37 -5.15 4.62
CA ASP A 233 -10.40 -6.07 4.05
C ASP A 233 -9.49 -6.65 5.15
N PRO A 234 -9.61 -7.95 5.49
CA PRO A 234 -8.87 -8.55 6.59
C PRO A 234 -7.35 -8.64 6.34
N ASN A 235 -6.88 -8.35 5.13
CA ASN A 235 -5.46 -8.30 4.81
C ASN A 235 -4.93 -6.86 4.71
N ALA A 236 -5.80 -5.85 4.82
CA ALA A 236 -5.40 -4.45 4.75
C ALA A 236 -4.94 -3.95 6.13
N LEU A 237 -3.88 -3.17 6.12
CA LEU A 237 -3.41 -2.42 7.28
C LEU A 237 -3.37 -0.94 6.94
N ILE A 238 -3.60 -0.08 7.92
CA ILE A 238 -3.36 1.36 7.80
C ILE A 238 -1.84 1.56 7.72
N PHE A 239 -1.39 2.12 6.59
CA PHE A 239 0.01 2.22 6.19
C PHE A 239 0.38 3.70 5.92
N PRO A 240 1.57 4.17 6.34
CA PRO A 240 1.99 5.53 6.06
C PRO A 240 2.53 5.65 4.63
N VAL A 241 2.17 6.73 3.94
CA VAL A 241 2.59 6.99 2.57
C VAL A 241 3.15 8.41 2.42
N HIS A 242 4.09 8.54 1.49
CA HIS A 242 4.38 9.82 0.87
C HIS A 242 3.40 10.02 -0.28
N ALA A 243 2.50 10.99 -0.12
CA ALA A 243 1.68 11.48 -1.21
C ALA A 243 2.46 12.56 -1.98
N PHE A 244 2.61 12.34 -3.28
CA PHE A 244 3.12 13.34 -4.21
C PHE A 244 1.98 13.77 -5.12
N TYR A 245 1.68 15.04 -5.10
CA TYR A 245 0.63 15.61 -5.92
C TYR A 245 1.23 16.37 -7.09
N GLY A 246 0.43 16.62 -8.11
CA GLY A 246 0.86 17.48 -9.20
C GLY A 246 -0.22 17.77 -10.22
N MET A 247 0.09 18.68 -11.12
CA MET A 247 -0.77 19.04 -12.26
C MET A 247 -0.03 18.67 -13.53
N GLN A 248 -0.56 17.70 -14.28
CA GLN A 248 0.11 17.09 -15.43
C GLN A 248 -0.70 17.30 -16.71
N PRO A 249 -0.05 17.43 -17.88
CA PRO A 249 -0.78 17.59 -19.13
C PRO A 249 -1.55 16.30 -19.47
N TYR A 250 -2.70 16.47 -20.12
CA TYR A 250 -3.51 15.41 -20.68
C TYR A 250 -4.08 15.84 -22.04
N ASP A 251 -4.47 14.88 -22.87
CA ASP A 251 -5.12 15.09 -24.16
C ASP A 251 -6.63 15.28 -23.90
N ALA A 252 -7.13 16.50 -24.13
CA ALA A 252 -8.50 16.89 -23.80
C ALA A 252 -9.54 16.31 -24.77
N GLY A 253 -9.12 15.85 -25.95
CA GLY A 253 -10.01 15.16 -26.88
C GLY A 253 -10.24 13.69 -26.53
N THR A 254 -9.40 13.10 -25.66
CA THR A 254 -9.48 11.68 -25.30
C THR A 254 -9.55 11.40 -23.80
N ASP A 255 -9.40 12.43 -22.96
CA ASP A 255 -9.29 12.34 -21.51
C ASP A 255 -8.19 11.36 -21.06
N LYS A 256 -7.02 11.40 -21.71
CA LYS A 256 -5.88 10.52 -21.38
C LYS A 256 -4.63 11.31 -21.06
N LEU A 257 -3.83 10.82 -20.12
CA LEU A 257 -2.50 11.37 -19.86
C LEU A 257 -1.62 11.25 -21.11
N VAL A 258 -0.81 12.28 -21.35
CA VAL A 258 0.03 12.37 -22.55
C VAL A 258 1.48 12.02 -22.26
N VAL A 259 2.19 11.66 -23.33
CA VAL A 259 3.65 11.51 -23.31
C VAL A 259 4.26 12.73 -24.01
N PRO A 260 4.70 13.77 -23.29
CA PRO A 260 5.32 14.93 -23.92
C PRO A 260 6.81 14.68 -24.20
N ASN A 261 7.29 15.15 -25.34
CA ASN A 261 8.73 15.27 -25.59
C ASN A 261 9.28 16.48 -24.81
N LEU A 262 9.89 16.25 -23.65
CA LEU A 262 10.42 17.33 -22.81
C LEU A 262 11.86 17.71 -23.18
N PHE A 263 12.71 16.70 -23.42
CA PHE A 263 14.14 16.87 -23.59
C PHE A 263 14.50 17.11 -25.06
N PRO A 264 15.55 17.90 -25.36
CA PRO A 264 15.98 18.16 -26.74
C PRO A 264 16.73 16.98 -27.39
N THR A 265 16.33 15.74 -27.11
CA THR A 265 16.78 14.55 -27.85
C THR A 265 16.18 14.53 -29.26
N ASN A 266 14.91 14.92 -29.38
CA ASN A 266 14.33 15.45 -30.61
C ASN A 266 14.09 16.95 -30.44
N PRO A 267 15.02 17.83 -30.87
CA PRO A 267 14.92 19.27 -30.64
C PRO A 267 13.72 19.94 -31.32
N GLU A 268 13.18 19.36 -32.40
CA GLU A 268 12.10 19.99 -33.15
C GLU A 268 10.81 20.06 -32.35
N THR A 269 10.55 19.04 -31.52
CA THR A 269 9.32 18.94 -30.72
C THR A 269 9.55 19.15 -29.22
N ALA A 270 10.79 19.20 -28.75
CA ALA A 270 11.10 19.29 -27.32
C ALA A 270 10.54 20.56 -26.64
N TYR A 271 9.79 20.38 -25.54
CA TYR A 271 9.21 21.49 -24.77
C TYR A 271 10.28 22.46 -24.26
N TRP A 272 11.40 21.96 -23.72
CA TRP A 272 12.45 22.82 -23.11
C TRP A 272 13.20 23.70 -24.12
N LYS A 273 12.96 23.51 -25.42
CA LYS A 273 13.51 24.33 -26.50
C LYS A 273 12.43 25.24 -27.12
N ASN A 274 11.25 24.67 -27.39
CA ASN A 274 10.21 25.33 -28.17
C ASN A 274 9.21 26.11 -27.31
N TRP A 275 9.04 25.75 -26.04
CA TRP A 275 8.04 26.33 -25.13
C TRP A 275 6.59 26.18 -25.64
N ASP A 276 6.33 25.07 -26.33
CA ASP A 276 5.06 24.75 -26.96
C ASP A 276 4.60 23.35 -26.53
N TRP A 277 3.53 23.30 -25.73
CA TRP A 277 2.98 22.05 -25.22
C TRP A 277 2.33 21.20 -26.30
N ALA A 278 1.57 21.80 -27.22
CA ALA A 278 0.91 21.05 -28.28
C ALA A 278 1.96 20.34 -29.15
N LYS A 279 3.02 21.04 -29.51
CA LYS A 279 4.15 20.47 -30.28
C LYS A 279 4.89 19.37 -29.51
N ALA A 280 5.08 19.56 -28.21
CA ALA A 280 5.74 18.57 -27.36
C ALA A 280 4.89 17.31 -27.18
N ILE A 281 3.58 17.45 -27.02
CA ILE A 281 2.63 16.35 -26.89
C ILE A 281 2.55 15.59 -28.20
N GLU A 282 2.31 16.27 -29.32
CA GLU A 282 2.27 15.65 -30.65
C GLU A 282 3.54 14.83 -30.93
N GLY A 283 4.70 15.46 -30.72
CA GLY A 283 5.99 14.82 -30.96
C GLY A 283 6.27 13.64 -30.03
N GLY A 284 5.86 13.70 -28.77
CA GLY A 284 6.08 12.63 -27.80
C GLY A 284 5.10 11.47 -27.98
N GLN A 285 3.82 11.75 -28.22
CA GLN A 285 2.81 10.72 -28.52
C GLN A 285 3.17 9.92 -29.77
N ALA A 286 3.69 10.57 -30.82
CA ALA A 286 4.13 9.88 -32.02
C ALA A 286 5.22 8.82 -31.75
N THR A 287 6.07 9.01 -30.73
CA THR A 287 7.11 8.02 -30.35
C THR A 287 6.54 6.73 -29.75
N VAL A 288 5.32 6.78 -29.23
CA VAL A 288 4.60 5.64 -28.64
C VAL A 288 3.42 5.20 -29.51
N GLY A 289 3.37 5.63 -30.77
CA GLY A 289 2.34 5.24 -31.74
C GLY A 289 0.95 5.81 -31.45
N ARG A 290 0.88 7.01 -30.85
CA ARG A 290 -0.36 7.69 -30.48
C ARG A 290 -0.53 8.99 -31.24
N GLU A 291 -1.77 9.30 -31.57
CA GLU A 291 -2.16 10.57 -32.20
C GLU A 291 -2.65 11.55 -31.14
N PHE A 292 -2.18 12.79 -31.22
CA PHE A 292 -2.67 13.89 -30.39
C PHE A 292 -3.94 14.47 -31.00
N SER A 293 -5.00 14.63 -30.20
CA SER A 293 -6.27 15.19 -30.69
C SER A 293 -6.16 16.63 -31.18
N GLY A 294 -5.11 17.34 -30.78
CA GLY A 294 -4.92 18.76 -31.04
C GLY A 294 -5.30 19.65 -29.84
N GLU A 295 -5.97 19.10 -28.83
CA GLU A 295 -6.38 19.82 -27.62
C GLU A 295 -5.77 19.20 -26.38
N TYR A 296 -5.25 20.03 -25.48
CA TYR A 296 -4.68 19.59 -24.21
C TYR A 296 -5.21 20.42 -23.05
N GLY A 297 -5.21 19.81 -21.88
CA GLY A 297 -5.44 20.48 -20.60
C GLY A 297 -4.41 20.03 -19.57
N PHE A 298 -4.61 20.45 -18.32
CA PHE A 298 -3.86 19.94 -17.17
C PHE A 298 -4.84 19.36 -16.16
N ALA A 299 -4.53 18.18 -15.65
CA ALA A 299 -5.33 17.47 -14.66
C ALA A 299 -4.55 17.35 -13.35
N THR A 300 -5.26 17.43 -12.23
CA THR A 300 -4.66 17.17 -10.92
C THR A 300 -4.45 15.67 -10.73
N THR A 301 -3.29 15.31 -10.19
CA THR A 301 -2.85 13.93 -10.05
C THR A 301 -2.26 13.69 -8.66
N ALA A 302 -2.40 12.47 -8.15
CA ALA A 302 -1.74 12.01 -6.94
C ALA A 302 -1.01 10.70 -7.19
N MET A 303 0.14 10.52 -6.54
CA MET A 303 0.86 9.27 -6.52
C MET A 303 1.32 8.99 -5.09
N TYR A 304 1.09 7.77 -4.62
CA TYR A 304 1.33 7.36 -3.24
C TYR A 304 2.46 6.33 -3.17
N TRP A 305 3.47 6.58 -2.34
CA TRP A 305 4.55 5.64 -2.05
C TRP A 305 4.50 5.18 -0.60
N PRO A 306 4.37 3.87 -0.34
CA PRO A 306 4.50 3.33 1.01
C PRO A 306 5.85 3.70 1.64
N LEU A 307 5.80 4.22 2.87
CA LEU A 307 6.99 4.56 3.64
C LEU A 307 7.47 3.34 4.40
N THR A 308 8.67 2.86 4.09
CA THR A 308 9.27 1.67 4.70
C THR A 308 10.65 1.93 5.33
N HIS A 309 11.09 3.18 5.33
CA HIS A 309 12.43 3.59 5.78
C HIS A 309 12.33 4.77 6.74
N GLN A 310 13.47 5.20 7.31
CA GLN A 310 13.54 6.27 8.31
C GLN A 310 12.75 5.96 9.59
N VAL A 311 12.62 4.67 9.94
CA VAL A 311 12.13 4.21 11.25
C VAL A 311 12.80 5.02 12.37
N SER A 312 11.97 5.66 13.20
CA SER A 312 12.39 6.42 14.36
C SER A 312 12.77 5.50 15.53
N PRO A 313 13.63 5.95 16.45
CA PRO A 313 13.79 5.29 17.75
C PRO A 313 12.44 5.08 18.44
N ALA A 314 12.30 4.02 19.23
CA ALA A 314 11.03 3.64 19.88
C ALA A 314 10.41 4.79 20.71
N LYS A 315 11.23 5.56 21.43
CA LYS A 315 10.79 6.73 22.22
C LYS A 315 10.14 7.85 21.40
N ASP A 316 10.39 7.88 20.09
CA ASP A 316 9.88 8.88 19.17
C ASP A 316 8.73 8.32 18.32
N ALA A 317 8.30 7.07 18.55
CA ALA A 317 7.15 6.48 17.87
C ALA A 317 5.84 7.23 18.23
N LEU A 318 4.83 7.09 17.37
CA LEU A 318 3.49 7.60 17.68
C LEU A 318 2.99 6.97 18.99
N THR A 319 2.33 7.80 19.78
CA THR A 319 1.71 7.40 21.06
C THR A 319 0.20 7.31 20.88
N CYS A 320 -0.51 6.81 21.89
CA CYS A 320 -1.98 6.72 21.85
C CYS A 320 -2.61 8.07 21.47
N ALA A 321 -2.16 9.16 22.10
CA ALA A 321 -2.69 10.51 21.85
C ALA A 321 -2.33 11.06 20.46
N SER A 322 -1.32 10.50 19.79
CA SER A 322 -0.98 10.90 18.42
C SER A 322 -2.11 10.57 17.43
N CYS A 323 -2.89 9.51 17.69
CA CYS A 323 -4.03 9.11 16.87
C CYS A 323 -5.37 9.38 17.57
N HIS A 324 -5.47 9.07 18.86
CA HIS A 324 -6.68 9.14 19.67
C HIS A 324 -6.81 10.49 20.38
N SER A 325 -6.83 11.56 19.60
CA SER A 325 -7.10 12.91 20.09
C SER A 325 -7.79 13.77 19.02
N PRO A 326 -8.49 14.85 19.41
CA PRO A 326 -8.95 15.85 18.45
C PRO A 326 -7.77 16.40 17.64
N GLY A 327 -7.77 16.18 16.33
CA GLY A 327 -6.66 16.54 15.44
C GLY A 327 -5.50 15.55 15.43
N GLY A 328 -5.72 14.31 15.87
CA GLY A 328 -4.78 13.21 15.71
C GLY A 328 -4.42 12.94 14.24
N VAL A 329 -3.35 12.20 14.02
CA VAL A 329 -2.78 11.97 12.67
C VAL A 329 -3.63 11.07 11.78
N LEU A 330 -4.59 10.32 12.36
CA LEU A 330 -5.51 9.48 11.62
C LEU A 330 -6.86 10.19 11.45
N ASP A 331 -7.26 10.42 10.20
CA ASP A 331 -8.63 10.78 9.87
C ASP A 331 -9.48 9.50 9.78
N PHE A 332 -10.08 9.14 10.91
CA PHE A 332 -10.87 7.90 11.00
C PHE A 332 -12.06 7.89 10.03
N GLU A 333 -12.73 9.03 9.80
CA GLU A 333 -13.87 9.07 8.86
C GLU A 333 -13.40 8.88 7.42
N ALA A 334 -12.29 9.52 7.01
CA ALA A 334 -11.68 9.30 5.70
C ALA A 334 -11.17 7.86 5.52
N LEU A 335 -10.79 7.19 6.60
CA LEU A 335 -10.41 5.77 6.61
C LEU A 335 -11.62 4.81 6.61
N GLY A 336 -12.85 5.32 6.56
CA GLY A 336 -14.07 4.53 6.44
C GLY A 336 -14.70 4.10 7.76
N TYR A 337 -14.22 4.60 8.91
CA TYR A 337 -14.94 4.40 10.17
C TYR A 337 -16.22 5.23 10.19
N SER A 338 -17.29 4.71 10.81
CA SER A 338 -18.51 5.50 11.02
C SER A 338 -18.23 6.72 11.90
N ALA A 339 -18.96 7.81 11.71
CA ALA A 339 -18.79 9.02 12.53
C ALA A 339 -18.89 8.74 14.04
N GLU A 340 -19.79 7.84 14.45
CA GLU A 340 -19.92 7.40 15.84
C GLU A 340 -18.65 6.68 16.32
N ARG A 341 -18.10 5.77 15.51
CA ARG A 341 -16.87 5.04 15.86
C ARG A 341 -15.65 5.96 15.84
N ALA A 342 -15.54 6.85 14.85
CA ALA A 342 -14.50 7.86 14.76
C ALA A 342 -14.49 8.75 16.01
N ALA A 343 -15.66 9.25 16.42
CA ALA A 343 -15.80 10.03 17.65
C ALA A 343 -15.40 9.24 18.90
N ALA A 344 -15.79 7.96 19.00
CA ALA A 344 -15.39 7.10 20.11
C ALA A 344 -13.87 6.83 20.14
N LEU A 345 -13.24 6.68 18.98
CA LEU A 345 -11.79 6.49 18.86
C LEU A 345 -11.01 7.75 19.21
N MET A 346 -11.57 8.95 19.10
CA MET A 346 -10.89 10.20 19.47
C MET A 346 -10.67 10.37 20.98
N PHE A 347 -11.34 9.56 21.81
CA PHE A 347 -11.16 9.56 23.25
C PHE A 347 -10.55 8.23 23.68
N CYS A 348 -9.26 8.22 23.99
CA CYS A 348 -8.64 7.07 24.64
C CYS A 348 -9.28 6.91 26.04
N PRO A 349 -10.07 5.86 26.32
CA PRO A 349 -10.38 5.56 27.70
C PRO A 349 -9.03 5.23 28.36
N GLY A 350 -8.67 5.95 29.42
CA GLY A 350 -7.59 5.50 30.29
C GLY A 350 -7.89 4.08 30.79
N PRO A 351 -6.89 3.36 31.34
CA PRO A 351 -7.18 2.08 31.97
C PRO A 351 -8.36 2.26 32.93
N ALA A 352 -9.36 1.39 32.82
CA ALA A 352 -10.49 1.41 33.74
C ALA A 352 -9.91 1.43 35.17
N PRO A 353 -10.38 2.32 36.07
CA PRO A 353 -9.91 2.27 37.44
C PRO A 353 -10.17 0.86 37.97
N GLU A 354 -9.14 0.26 38.59
CA GLU A 354 -9.25 -1.02 39.27
C GLU A 354 -10.49 -0.96 40.16
N ALA A 355 -11.50 -1.78 39.85
CA ALA A 355 -12.62 -1.94 40.75
C ALA A 355 -12.05 -2.48 42.06
N ASP A 356 -12.20 -1.72 43.15
CA ASP A 356 -11.76 -2.07 44.49
C ASP A 356 -12.04 -3.55 44.77
N ALA A 357 -10.97 -4.35 44.79
CA ALA A 357 -10.98 -5.71 45.30
C ALA A 357 -11.01 -5.65 46.83
N ALA A 358 -12.10 -5.15 47.40
CA ALA A 358 -12.35 -5.12 48.83
C ALA A 358 -13.86 -5.16 49.09
N GLU A 359 -14.45 -6.36 49.06
CA GLU A 359 -15.52 -6.84 49.95
C GLU A 359 -16.15 -8.13 49.38
N LEU A 360 -15.42 -9.24 49.44
CA LEU A 360 -16.00 -10.59 49.43
C LEU A 360 -15.20 -11.49 50.36
N THR A 361 -15.27 -11.19 51.66
CA THR A 361 -15.01 -12.16 52.73
C THR A 361 -16.13 -12.06 53.76
N ASP A 362 -17.15 -12.90 53.59
CA ASP A 362 -17.75 -13.64 54.71
C ASP A 362 -18.63 -14.78 54.15
N GLY A 363 -18.14 -16.00 54.37
CA GLY A 363 -18.72 -17.28 54.00
C GLY A 363 -17.87 -18.41 54.55
#